data_AF-A0A8K1SZN7-F1
#
_entry.id   AF-A0A8K1SZN7-F1
#
_cell.length_a   1.000
_cell.length_b   1.000
_cell.length_c   1.000
_cell.angle_alpha   90.00
_cell.angle_beta   90.00
_cell.angle_gamma   90.00
#
_symmetry.space_group_name_H-M   'P 1'
#
loop_
_entity.id
_entity.type
_entity.pdbx_description
1 polymer ?
#
loop_
_entity_poly.entity_id
_entity_poly.type
_entity_poly.pdbx_seq_one_letter_code
_entity_poly.pdbx_strand_id
1 'polypeptide(L)'
;MSFLPVFNSLIFGLLLVSLFLWNIWILPLIVFLLIVSLVSFWFDLGLINLHYESAFWLFILSEVMIFGSLFTCCFWFDTCSFLSLSSPLEIPFLGCFILLGSSITVTAFHHVMFWEWSWMLLLLTVLLGSSFVCLQLFEMNEIVVNILDSSFHASSFCVVGLHFSHVLLGVVGLSFILYLGSNLSGMYRCTLVTWYWHFVDYIWLFVYTFVYVC
;
A
#
# COMPACT_ATOMS: atom_id res chain seq x y z
N MET A 1 28.89 2.05 9.01
CA MET A 1 28.03 2.80 8.07
C MET A 1 27.61 1.84 6.99
N SER A 2 26.30 1.63 6.80
CA SER A 2 25.79 0.72 5.78
C SER A 2 26.07 1.27 4.38
N PHE A 3 26.39 0.39 3.43
CA PHE A 3 26.58 0.74 2.01
C PHE A 3 25.24 0.96 1.28
N LEU A 4 24.15 0.45 1.87
CA LEU A 4 22.79 0.47 1.32
C LEU A 4 22.30 1.84 0.85
N PRO A 5 22.53 2.97 1.53
CA PRO A 5 22.04 4.26 1.04
C PRO A 5 22.67 4.65 -0.31
N VAL A 6 23.96 4.37 -0.49
CA VAL A 6 24.68 4.62 -1.75
C VAL A 6 24.19 3.65 -2.83
N PHE A 7 24.02 2.38 -2.48
CA PHE A 7 23.48 1.37 -3.39
C PHE A 7 22.07 1.71 -3.89
N ASN A 8 21.16 2.06 -2.97
CA ASN A 8 19.78 2.40 -3.29
C ASN A 8 19.67 3.69 -4.11
N SER A 9 20.48 4.71 -3.82
CA SER A 9 20.51 5.95 -4.61
C SER A 9 20.99 5.72 -6.04
N LEU A 10 21.96 4.82 -6.26
CA LEU A 10 22.39 4.41 -7.60
C LEU A 10 21.30 3.65 -8.36
N ILE A 11 20.62 2.71 -7.71
CA ILE A 11 19.50 1.97 -8.31
C ILE A 11 18.38 2.92 -8.71
N PHE A 12 18.02 3.86 -7.84
CA PHE A 12 17.00 4.87 -8.13
C PHE A 12 17.41 5.80 -9.27
N GLY A 13 18.67 6.23 -9.30
CA GLY A 13 19.21 7.01 -10.42
C GLY A 13 19.14 6.26 -11.76
N LEU A 14 19.51 4.97 -11.77
CA LEU A 14 19.37 4.11 -12.95
C LEU A 14 17.92 3.95 -13.38
N LEU A 15 17.00 3.78 -12.43
CA LEU A 15 15.56 3.71 -12.70
C LEU A 15 15.07 4.99 -13.37
N LEU A 16 15.40 6.17 -12.82
CA LEU A 16 15.00 7.45 -13.41
C LEU A 16 15.55 7.65 -14.82
N VAL A 17 16.83 7.35 -15.05
CA VAL A 17 17.45 7.44 -16.37
C VAL A 17 16.79 6.46 -17.36
N SER A 18 16.49 5.23 -16.92
CA SER A 18 15.83 4.22 -17.76
C SER A 18 14.42 4.64 -18.17
N LEU A 19 13.65 5.23 -17.26
CA LEU A 19 12.30 5.73 -17.52
C LEU A 19 12.35 6.96 -18.45
N PHE A 20 13.28 7.89 -18.21
CA PHE A 20 13.44 9.09 -19.04
C PHE A 20 13.84 8.77 -20.49
N LEU A 21 14.71 7.76 -20.68
CA LEU A 21 15.15 7.31 -21.99
C LEU A 21 14.22 6.25 -22.62
N TRP A 22 13.12 5.89 -21.95
CA TRP A 22 12.22 4.82 -22.37
C TRP A 22 12.94 3.47 -22.62
N ASN A 23 14.01 3.18 -21.87
CA ASN A 23 14.77 1.94 -22.03
C ASN A 23 14.28 0.86 -21.06
N ILE A 24 13.16 0.24 -21.42
CA ILE A 24 12.43 -0.75 -20.61
C ILE A 24 13.25 -2.04 -20.36
N TRP A 25 14.24 -2.34 -21.20
CA TRP A 25 15.06 -3.55 -21.09
C TRP A 25 15.86 -3.65 -19.77
N ILE A 26 16.13 -2.53 -19.11
CA ILE A 26 16.92 -2.48 -17.87
C ILE A 26 16.04 -2.70 -16.63
N LEU A 27 14.72 -2.55 -16.73
CA LEU A 27 13.77 -2.72 -15.61
C LEU A 27 13.91 -4.06 -14.86
N PRO A 28 13.98 -5.24 -15.51
CA PRO A 28 14.11 -6.49 -14.77
C PRO A 28 15.40 -6.57 -13.95
N LEU A 29 16.50 -5.97 -14.42
CA LEU A 29 17.73 -5.86 -13.65
C LEU A 29 17.53 -4.94 -12.43
N ILE A 30 16.87 -3.80 -12.61
CA ILE A 30 16.56 -2.86 -11.50
C ILE A 30 15.69 -3.54 -10.44
N VAL A 31 14.65 -4.27 -10.85
CA VAL A 31 13.78 -5.01 -9.93
C VAL A 31 14.59 -6.05 -9.14
N PHE A 32 15.47 -6.81 -9.81
CA PHE A 32 16.36 -7.74 -9.13
C PHE A 32 17.26 -7.03 -8.10
N LEU A 33 17.87 -5.89 -8.45
CA LEU A 33 18.71 -5.12 -7.54
C LEU A 33 17.93 -4.55 -6.35
N LEU A 34 16.66 -4.15 -6.53
CA LEU A 34 15.77 -3.73 -5.45
C LEU A 34 15.44 -4.89 -4.50
N ILE A 35 15.22 -6.11 -5.01
CA ILE A 35 15.00 -7.29 -4.16
C ILE A 35 16.25 -7.56 -3.32
N VAL A 36 17.45 -7.50 -3.94
CA VAL A 36 18.72 -7.64 -3.21
C VAL A 36 18.89 -6.55 -2.15
N SER A 37 18.49 -5.32 -2.45
CA SER A 37 18.59 -4.22 -1.47
C SER A 37 17.63 -4.39 -0.30
N LEU A 38 16.41 -4.87 -0.52
CA LEU A 38 15.45 -5.18 0.55
C LEU A 38 15.97 -6.29 1.47
N VAL A 39 16.54 -7.35 0.89
CA VAL A 39 17.12 -8.46 1.66
C VAL A 39 18.30 -7.98 2.50
N SER A 40 19.20 -7.18 1.93
CA SER A 40 20.37 -6.64 2.66
C SER A 40 19.99 -5.61 3.71
N PHE A 41 19.00 -4.74 3.44
CA PHE A 41 18.46 -3.79 4.42
C PHE A 41 17.96 -4.49 5.67
N TRP A 42 17.38 -5.66 5.50
CA TRP A 42 16.87 -6.40 6.62
C TRP A 42 17.97 -7.04 7.50
N PHE A 43 19.05 -7.55 6.91
CA PHE A 43 20.21 -7.99 7.68
C PHE A 43 20.83 -6.83 8.49
N ASP A 44 20.90 -5.64 7.90
CA ASP A 44 21.39 -4.44 8.59
C ASP A 44 20.44 -3.99 9.72
N LEU A 45 19.11 -4.15 9.54
CA LEU A 45 18.12 -3.85 10.58
C LEU A 45 18.25 -4.74 11.82
N GLY A 46 18.75 -5.98 11.68
CA GLY A 46 19.00 -6.86 12.83
C GLY A 46 20.11 -6.37 13.76
N LEU A 47 20.93 -5.42 13.32
CA LEU A 47 22.09 -4.91 14.04
C LEU A 47 21.82 -3.57 14.77
N ILE A 48 20.65 -2.94 14.54
CA ILE A 48 20.36 -1.58 14.99
C ILE A 48 19.17 -1.57 15.98
N ASN A 49 19.41 -1.07 17.19
CA ASN A 49 18.41 -0.99 18.27
C ASN A 49 17.75 0.40 18.42
N LEU A 50 18.03 1.34 17.52
CA LEU A 50 17.43 2.67 17.56
C LEU A 50 16.10 2.69 16.80
N HIS A 51 15.05 3.12 17.48
CA HIS A 51 13.70 3.16 16.96
C HIS A 51 13.13 4.57 17.13
N TYR A 52 12.67 5.18 16.04
CA TYR A 52 12.08 6.51 16.03
C TYR A 52 10.64 6.43 15.51
N GLU A 53 9.68 6.32 16.42
CA GLU A 53 8.25 6.30 16.06
C GLU A 53 7.80 7.62 15.42
N SER A 54 8.34 8.75 15.87
CA SER A 54 8.03 10.07 15.32
C SER A 54 8.37 10.21 13.84
N ALA A 55 9.45 9.56 13.38
CA ALA A 55 9.83 9.57 11.97
C ALA A 55 8.78 8.86 11.11
N PHE A 56 8.15 7.80 11.62
CA PHE A 56 7.11 7.07 10.91
C PHE A 56 5.80 7.85 10.84
N TRP A 57 5.44 8.58 11.89
CA TRP A 57 4.29 9.49 11.84
C TRP A 57 4.46 10.61 10.81
N LEU A 58 5.67 11.15 10.66
CA LEU A 58 5.98 12.12 9.59
C LEU A 58 5.88 11.48 8.19
N PHE A 59 6.28 10.22 8.05
CA PHE A 59 6.07 9.46 6.82
C PHE A 59 4.57 9.32 6.49
N ILE A 60 3.73 8.86 7.43
CA ILE A 60 2.27 8.79 7.24
C ILE A 60 1.71 10.17 6.88
N LEU A 61 2.15 11.23 7.56
CA LEU A 61 1.71 12.60 7.26
C LEU A 61 2.02 12.98 5.81
N SER A 62 3.20 12.62 5.29
CA SER A 62 3.53 12.90 3.88
C SER A 62 2.61 12.14 2.90
N GLU A 63 2.25 10.90 3.21
CA GLU A 63 1.31 10.13 2.39
C GLU A 63 -0.10 10.73 2.44
N VAL A 64 -0.56 11.18 3.61
CA VAL A 64 -1.83 11.91 3.74
C VAL A 64 -1.85 13.16 2.86
N MET A 65 -0.74 13.89 2.76
CA MET A 65 -0.66 15.08 1.90
C MET A 65 -0.73 14.73 0.41
N ILE A 66 -0.10 13.63 -0.01
CA ILE A 66 -0.17 13.13 -1.40
C ILE A 66 -1.60 12.75 -1.75
N PHE A 67 -2.24 11.89 -0.95
CA PHE A 67 -3.64 11.51 -1.16
C PHE A 67 -4.58 12.70 -1.08
N GLY A 68 -4.37 13.61 -0.12
CA GLY A 68 -5.13 14.84 0.02
C GLY A 68 -5.12 15.68 -1.25
N SER A 69 -3.96 15.84 -1.88
CA SER A 69 -3.86 16.57 -3.16
C SER A 69 -4.65 15.90 -4.28
N LEU A 70 -4.60 14.57 -4.40
CA LEU A 70 -5.35 13.84 -5.42
C LEU A 70 -6.87 13.87 -5.16
N PHE A 71 -7.29 13.75 -3.90
CA PHE A 71 -8.70 13.90 -3.54
C PHE A 71 -9.23 15.29 -3.87
N THR A 72 -8.44 16.36 -3.66
CA THR A 72 -8.85 17.70 -4.08
C THR A 72 -9.05 17.81 -5.59
N CYS A 73 -8.28 17.07 -6.40
CA CYS A 73 -8.51 17.00 -7.85
C CYS A 73 -9.83 16.30 -8.17
N CYS A 74 -10.14 15.16 -7.55
CA CYS A 74 -11.42 14.49 -7.75
C CYS A 74 -12.59 15.42 -7.44
N PHE A 75 -12.54 16.13 -6.31
CA PHE A 75 -13.55 17.10 -5.92
C PHE A 75 -13.68 18.29 -6.87
N TRP A 76 -12.55 18.82 -7.33
CA TRP A 76 -12.56 20.00 -8.20
C TRP A 76 -13.14 19.69 -9.59
N PHE A 77 -12.92 18.46 -10.07
CA PHE A 77 -13.38 18.04 -11.39
C PHE A 77 -14.70 17.29 -11.37
N ASP A 78 -15.29 17.03 -10.21
CA ASP A 78 -16.62 16.44 -10.14
C ASP A 78 -17.70 17.44 -10.59
N THR A 79 -18.39 17.12 -11.68
CA THR A 79 -19.50 17.93 -12.22
C THR A 79 -20.85 17.21 -12.10
N CYS A 80 -20.96 16.18 -11.26
CA CYS A 80 -22.17 15.38 -10.97
C CYS A 80 -22.84 14.72 -12.20
N SER A 81 -22.12 14.66 -13.33
CA SER A 81 -22.62 14.13 -14.61
C SER A 81 -21.79 12.96 -15.15
N PHE A 82 -20.74 12.56 -14.42
CA PHE A 82 -19.84 11.50 -14.83
C PHE A 82 -20.36 10.12 -14.43
N LEU A 83 -20.02 9.13 -15.24
CA LEU A 83 -20.18 7.74 -14.87
C LEU A 83 -19.11 7.39 -13.81
N SER A 84 -19.52 6.77 -12.71
CA SER A 84 -18.59 6.19 -11.74
C SER A 84 -17.77 5.07 -12.38
N LEU A 85 -16.58 4.77 -11.83
CA LEU A 85 -15.70 3.72 -12.35
C LEU A 85 -16.38 2.36 -12.35
N SER A 86 -17.04 2.03 -11.24
CA SER A 86 -17.90 0.87 -11.08
C SER A 86 -19.12 1.26 -10.27
N SER A 87 -20.08 0.34 -10.14
CA SER A 87 -21.20 0.58 -9.24
C SER A 87 -20.71 0.62 -7.78
N PRO A 88 -21.21 1.54 -6.93
CA PRO A 88 -20.72 1.67 -5.56
C PRO A 88 -21.10 0.46 -4.69
N LEU A 89 -22.24 -0.18 -4.95
CA LEU A 89 -22.82 -1.22 -4.09
C LEU A 89 -22.28 -2.64 -4.35
N GLU A 90 -21.48 -2.84 -5.40
CA GLU A 90 -20.94 -4.15 -5.77
C GLU A 90 -19.52 -4.35 -5.22
N ILE A 91 -18.50 -4.28 -6.11
CA ILE A 91 -17.11 -4.60 -5.79
C ILE A 91 -16.50 -3.61 -4.77
N PRO A 92 -16.68 -2.28 -4.91
CA PRO A 92 -16.08 -1.32 -3.97
C PRO A 92 -16.62 -1.49 -2.54
N PHE A 93 -17.93 -1.74 -2.40
CA PHE A 93 -18.55 -1.96 -1.10
C PHE A 93 -18.09 -3.26 -0.44
N LEU A 94 -17.92 -4.34 -1.21
CA LEU A 94 -17.30 -5.57 -0.72
C LEU A 94 -15.86 -5.32 -0.27
N GLY A 95 -15.10 -4.50 -1.01
CA GLY A 95 -13.76 -4.06 -0.64
C GLY A 95 -13.70 -3.38 0.72
N CYS A 96 -14.67 -2.53 1.04
CA CYS A 96 -14.80 -1.90 2.37
C CYS A 96 -14.93 -2.94 3.49
N PHE A 97 -15.79 -3.95 3.34
CA PHE A 97 -15.94 -4.99 4.37
C PHE A 97 -14.68 -5.83 4.54
N ILE A 98 -13.99 -6.14 3.46
CA ILE A 98 -12.77 -6.94 3.49
C ILE A 98 -11.65 -6.19 4.23
N LEU A 99 -11.43 -4.92 3.88
CA LEU A 99 -10.39 -4.11 4.53
C LEU A 99 -10.75 -3.81 6.00
N LEU A 100 -12.00 -3.44 6.30
CA LEU A 100 -12.45 -3.25 7.69
C LEU A 100 -12.32 -4.55 8.50
N GLY A 101 -12.69 -5.70 7.93
CA GLY A 101 -12.47 -7.00 8.55
C GLY A 101 -10.99 -7.26 8.81
N SER A 102 -10.12 -6.93 7.84
CA SER A 102 -8.67 -7.07 7.98
C SER A 102 -8.12 -6.20 9.11
N SER A 103 -8.64 -4.98 9.27
CA SER A 103 -8.26 -4.05 10.35
C SER A 103 -8.56 -4.62 11.75
N ILE A 104 -9.68 -5.32 11.90
CA ILE A 104 -10.05 -5.99 13.16
C ILE A 104 -9.09 -7.15 13.44
N THR A 105 -8.74 -7.91 12.41
CA THR A 105 -7.81 -9.04 12.58
C THR A 105 -6.38 -8.59 12.89
N VAL A 106 -5.91 -7.48 12.30
CA VAL A 106 -4.55 -6.98 12.54
C VAL A 106 -4.42 -6.32 13.91
N THR A 107 -5.47 -5.66 14.41
CA THR A 107 -5.51 -5.13 15.79
C THR A 107 -5.51 -6.26 16.81
N ALA A 108 -6.31 -7.31 16.57
CA ALA A 108 -6.30 -8.51 17.41
C ALA A 108 -4.93 -9.19 17.41
N PHE A 109 -4.26 -9.28 16.24
CA PHE A 109 -2.89 -9.75 16.14
C PHE A 109 -1.94 -8.89 17.00
N HIS A 110 -2.00 -7.56 16.87
CA HIS A 110 -1.12 -6.64 17.60
C HIS A 110 -1.27 -6.78 19.12
N HIS A 111 -2.50 -6.92 19.61
CA HIS A 111 -2.77 -7.13 21.03
C HIS A 111 -2.23 -8.47 21.57
N VAL A 112 -2.21 -9.50 20.72
CA VAL A 112 -1.90 -10.90 21.11
C VAL A 112 -0.54 -11.34 20.54
N MET A 113 0.30 -10.42 20.03
CA MET A 113 1.40 -10.75 19.14
C MET A 113 2.48 -11.69 19.70
N PHE A 114 2.60 -11.82 21.03
CA PHE A 114 3.55 -12.73 21.68
C PHE A 114 2.93 -14.05 22.14
N TRP A 115 1.67 -14.34 21.75
CA TRP A 115 1.04 -15.64 22.00
C TRP A 115 1.24 -16.59 20.82
N GLU A 116 1.22 -17.89 21.13
CA GLU A 116 1.43 -19.01 20.20
C GLU A 116 0.52 -18.97 18.95
N TRP A 117 -0.71 -18.48 19.08
CA TRP A 117 -1.71 -18.48 18.01
C TRP A 117 -1.86 -17.12 17.29
N SER A 118 -1.00 -16.15 17.59
CA SER A 118 -1.05 -14.82 16.98
C SER A 118 -0.90 -14.84 15.46
N TRP A 119 -0.09 -15.77 14.93
CA TRP A 119 0.14 -15.92 13.49
C TRP A 119 -1.14 -16.21 12.70
N MET A 120 -2.16 -16.85 13.30
CA MET A 120 -3.41 -17.13 12.62
C MET A 120 -4.21 -15.85 12.31
N LEU A 121 -4.18 -14.89 13.23
CA LEU A 121 -4.83 -13.58 13.03
C LEU A 121 -4.12 -12.79 11.94
N LEU A 122 -2.78 -12.80 11.95
CA LEU A 122 -1.98 -12.16 10.91
C LEU A 122 -2.19 -12.82 9.53
N LEU A 123 -2.27 -14.16 9.49
CA LEU A 123 -2.57 -14.89 8.26
C LEU A 123 -3.93 -14.48 7.69
N LEU A 124 -4.95 -14.35 8.56
CA LEU A 124 -6.27 -13.89 8.15
C LEU A 124 -6.23 -12.47 7.59
N THR A 125 -5.46 -11.55 8.21
CA THR A 125 -5.24 -10.21 7.67
C THR A 125 -4.60 -10.25 6.28
N VAL A 126 -3.54 -11.05 6.08
CA VAL A 126 -2.86 -11.20 4.79
C VAL A 126 -3.81 -11.76 3.72
N LEU A 127 -4.62 -12.76 4.08
CA LEU A 127 -5.61 -13.35 3.15
C LEU A 127 -6.66 -12.31 2.75
N LEU A 128 -7.21 -11.55 3.69
CA LEU A 128 -8.16 -10.47 3.41
C LEU A 128 -7.54 -9.35 2.57
N GLY A 129 -6.31 -8.93 2.88
CA GLY A 129 -5.59 -7.95 2.06
C GLY A 129 -5.34 -8.46 0.64
N SER A 130 -4.97 -9.73 0.48
CA SER A 130 -4.76 -10.34 -0.84
C SER A 130 -6.05 -10.51 -1.64
N SER A 131 -7.18 -10.81 -0.97
CA SER A 131 -8.47 -10.88 -1.65
C SER A 131 -8.94 -9.51 -2.11
N PHE A 132 -8.66 -8.45 -1.35
CA PHE A 132 -8.88 -7.07 -1.81
C PHE A 132 -8.07 -6.75 -3.07
N VAL A 133 -6.79 -7.12 -3.12
CA VAL A 133 -5.95 -6.93 -4.32
C VAL A 133 -6.56 -7.65 -5.52
N CYS A 134 -7.01 -8.90 -5.35
CA CYS A 134 -7.68 -9.64 -6.42
C CYS A 134 -8.97 -8.93 -6.88
N LEU A 135 -9.82 -8.49 -5.95
CA LEU A 135 -11.04 -7.77 -6.26
C LEU A 135 -10.77 -6.47 -7.03
N GLN A 136 -9.74 -5.71 -6.62
CA GLN A 136 -9.36 -4.49 -7.34
C GLN A 136 -8.90 -4.78 -8.77
N LEU A 137 -8.17 -5.89 -8.99
CA LEU A 137 -7.79 -6.30 -10.34
C LEU A 137 -9.00 -6.74 -11.17
N PHE A 138 -9.99 -7.40 -10.58
CA PHE A 138 -11.24 -7.74 -11.25
C PHE A 138 -12.01 -6.48 -11.65
N GLU A 139 -12.15 -5.53 -10.71
CA GLU A 139 -12.80 -4.26 -10.96
C GLU A 139 -12.14 -3.52 -12.13
N MET A 140 -10.81 -3.38 -12.11
CA MET A 140 -10.06 -2.68 -13.16
C MET A 140 -10.24 -3.29 -14.56
N ASN A 141 -10.58 -4.57 -14.67
CA ASN A 141 -10.86 -5.21 -15.95
C ASN A 141 -12.30 -4.98 -16.46
N GLU A 142 -13.23 -4.64 -15.55
CA GLU A 142 -14.64 -4.40 -15.86
C GLU A 142 -14.97 -2.92 -16.08
N ILE A 143 -14.07 -2.00 -15.70
CA ILE A 143 -14.26 -0.56 -15.91
C ILE A 143 -14.35 -0.26 -17.41
N VAL A 144 -15.45 0.39 -17.81
CA VAL A 144 -15.76 0.73 -19.22
C VAL A 144 -15.14 2.06 -19.62
N VAL A 145 -14.76 2.90 -18.65
CA VAL A 145 -14.25 4.26 -18.86
C VAL A 145 -12.73 4.26 -18.91
N ASN A 146 -12.14 5.11 -19.75
CA ASN A 146 -10.70 5.29 -19.83
C ASN A 146 -10.19 6.46 -18.99
N ILE A 147 -8.92 6.38 -18.62
CA ILE A 147 -8.19 7.46 -17.93
C ILE A 147 -8.15 8.78 -18.72
N LEU A 148 -8.39 8.73 -20.04
CA LEU A 148 -8.35 9.89 -20.94
C LEU A 148 -9.73 10.53 -21.18
N ASP A 149 -10.81 9.92 -20.69
CA ASP A 149 -12.17 10.35 -21.03
C ASP A 149 -12.55 11.68 -20.34
N SER A 150 -12.08 11.90 -19.11
CA SER A 150 -12.25 13.17 -18.42
C SER A 150 -11.16 13.41 -17.36
N SER A 151 -11.05 14.65 -16.89
CA SER A 151 -10.18 14.99 -15.77
C SER A 151 -10.60 14.30 -14.46
N PHE A 152 -11.90 14.08 -14.26
CA PHE A 152 -12.41 13.32 -13.12
C PHE A 152 -11.92 11.86 -13.17
N HIS A 153 -12.08 11.20 -14.33
CA HIS A 153 -11.60 9.83 -14.54
C HIS A 153 -10.09 9.73 -14.40
N ALA A 154 -9.33 10.69 -14.94
CA ALA A 154 -7.89 10.75 -14.75
C ALA A 154 -7.51 10.80 -13.26
N SER A 155 -8.15 11.69 -12.49
CA SER A 155 -7.89 11.79 -11.05
C SER A 155 -8.32 10.55 -10.27
N SER A 156 -9.46 9.95 -10.61
CA SER A 156 -9.97 8.76 -9.90
C SER A 156 -9.11 7.53 -10.13
N PHE A 157 -8.67 7.27 -11.37
CA PHE A 157 -7.69 6.21 -11.66
C PHE A 157 -6.35 6.44 -10.95
N CYS A 158 -5.88 7.70 -10.86
CA CYS A 158 -4.66 8.01 -10.11
C CYS A 158 -4.82 7.70 -8.62
N VAL A 159 -5.93 8.10 -8.00
CA VAL A 159 -6.24 7.84 -6.59
C VAL A 159 -6.33 6.33 -6.31
N VAL A 160 -7.14 5.61 -7.09
CA VAL A 160 -7.35 4.17 -6.93
C VAL A 160 -6.06 3.40 -7.18
N GLY A 161 -5.30 3.76 -8.23
CA GLY A 161 -4.02 3.12 -8.54
C GLY A 161 -2.95 3.36 -7.46
N LEU A 162 -2.88 4.58 -6.92
CA LEU A 162 -1.94 4.89 -5.84
C LEU A 162 -2.32 4.15 -4.55
N HIS A 163 -3.61 4.09 -4.21
CA HIS A 163 -4.10 3.27 -3.09
C HIS A 163 -3.79 1.78 -3.29
N PHE A 164 -4.05 1.23 -4.47
CA PHE A 164 -3.73 -0.15 -4.81
C PHE A 164 -2.26 -0.48 -4.60
N SER A 165 -1.36 0.42 -5.02
CA SER A 165 0.09 0.25 -4.78
C SER A 165 0.43 0.20 -3.28
N HIS A 166 -0.27 1.00 -2.45
CA HIS A 166 -0.08 1.01 -1.01
C HIS A 166 -0.59 -0.28 -0.34
N VAL A 167 -1.74 -0.80 -0.79
CA VAL A 167 -2.27 -2.08 -0.31
C VAL A 167 -1.29 -3.21 -0.64
N LEU A 168 -0.75 -3.26 -1.86
CA LEU A 168 0.27 -4.23 -2.24
C LEU A 168 1.50 -4.17 -1.33
N LEU A 169 2.04 -2.97 -1.07
CA LEU A 169 3.16 -2.79 -0.15
C LEU A 169 2.82 -3.23 1.28
N GLY A 170 1.59 -2.95 1.74
CA GLY A 170 1.09 -3.37 3.04
C GLY A 170 1.01 -4.90 3.17
N VAL A 171 0.47 -5.59 2.15
CA VAL A 171 0.39 -7.06 2.12
C VAL A 171 1.78 -7.68 2.10
N VAL A 172 2.72 -7.11 1.35
CA VAL A 172 4.13 -7.54 1.35
C VAL A 172 4.75 -7.37 2.75
N GLY A 173 4.52 -6.23 3.41
CA GLY A 173 5.00 -5.99 4.77
C GLY A 173 4.42 -6.97 5.81
N LEU A 174 3.11 -7.23 5.76
CA LEU A 174 2.44 -8.17 6.66
C LEU A 174 2.86 -9.62 6.42
N SER A 175 2.93 -10.04 5.15
CA SER A 175 3.38 -11.39 4.79
C SER A 175 4.83 -11.65 5.19
N PHE A 176 5.66 -10.61 5.16
CA PHE A 176 7.03 -10.70 5.67
C PHE A 176 7.09 -10.91 7.18
N ILE A 177 6.28 -10.19 7.96
CA ILE A 177 6.14 -10.43 9.41
C ILE A 177 5.62 -11.85 9.67
N LEU A 178 4.64 -12.31 8.87
CA LEU A 178 4.07 -13.65 8.99
C LEU A 178 5.14 -14.73 8.76
N TYR A 179 5.93 -14.60 7.70
CA TYR A 179 7.00 -15.55 7.36
C TYR A 179 8.03 -15.67 8.47
N LEU A 180 8.34 -14.54 9.13
CA LEU A 180 9.34 -14.50 10.18
C LEU A 180 8.86 -14.89 11.56
N GLY A 181 7.60 -14.60 11.85
CA GLY A 181 7.06 -14.60 13.19
C GLY A 181 7.33 -13.28 13.93
N SER A 182 6.34 -12.91 14.74
CA SER A 182 6.29 -11.69 15.55
C SER A 182 7.47 -11.53 16.52
N ASN A 183 8.03 -12.65 16.99
CA ASN A 183 9.17 -12.65 17.91
C ASN A 183 10.45 -12.13 17.23
N LEU A 184 10.72 -12.59 16.00
CA LEU A 184 11.91 -12.19 15.25
C LEU A 184 11.75 -10.80 14.63
N SER A 185 10.54 -10.42 14.22
CA SER A 185 10.26 -9.04 13.78
C SER A 185 10.28 -8.06 14.95
N GLY A 186 9.89 -8.46 16.16
CA GLY A 186 9.91 -7.61 17.33
C GLY A 186 8.80 -6.53 17.33
N MET A 187 8.49 -6.02 18.52
CA MET A 187 7.36 -5.13 18.78
C MET A 187 7.33 -3.90 17.86
N TYR A 188 8.46 -3.22 17.70
CA TYR A 188 8.53 -1.97 16.95
C TYR A 188 8.11 -2.16 15.48
N ARG A 189 8.70 -3.14 14.78
CA ARG A 189 8.39 -3.39 13.35
C ARG A 189 6.96 -3.87 13.16
N CYS A 190 6.47 -4.76 14.04
CA CYS A 190 5.06 -5.14 14.02
C CYS A 190 4.15 -3.92 14.15
N THR A 191 4.46 -3.01 15.07
CA THR A 191 3.68 -1.79 15.32
C THR A 191 3.68 -0.84 14.13
N LEU A 192 4.83 -0.64 13.45
CA LEU A 192 4.87 0.21 12.25
C LEU A 192 4.02 -0.34 11.11
N VAL A 193 4.11 -1.65 10.84
CA VAL A 193 3.34 -2.27 9.76
C VAL A 193 1.85 -2.31 10.10
N THR A 194 1.46 -2.50 11.37
CA THR A 194 0.05 -2.40 11.75
C THR A 194 -0.49 -0.98 11.61
N TRP A 195 0.28 0.05 11.98
CA TRP A 195 -0.10 1.45 11.75
C TRP A 195 -0.24 1.77 10.25
N TYR A 196 0.70 1.28 9.42
CA TYR A 196 0.61 1.43 7.97
C TYR A 196 -0.64 0.76 7.40
N TRP A 197 -0.96 -0.45 7.85
CA TRP A 197 -2.14 -1.17 7.39
C TRP A 197 -3.43 -0.42 7.69
N HIS A 198 -3.56 0.09 8.93
CA HIS A 198 -4.69 0.96 9.29
C HIS A 198 -4.78 2.22 8.44
N PHE A 199 -3.64 2.86 8.16
CA PHE A 199 -3.61 4.02 7.27
C PHE A 199 -4.18 3.71 5.89
N VAL A 200 -3.78 2.58 5.30
CA VAL A 200 -4.29 2.13 3.99
C VAL A 200 -5.80 1.85 4.05
N ASP A 201 -6.29 1.24 5.14
CA ASP A 201 -7.73 1.00 5.36
C ASP A 201 -8.51 2.32 5.43
N TYR A 202 -8.00 3.33 6.17
CA TYR A 202 -8.65 4.64 6.27
C TYR A 202 -8.71 5.37 4.94
N ILE A 203 -7.64 5.30 4.14
CA ILE A 203 -7.66 5.88 2.80
C ILE A 203 -8.71 5.19 1.94
N TRP A 204 -8.86 3.87 2.01
CA TRP A 204 -9.87 3.18 1.22
C TRP A 204 -11.27 3.71 1.50
N LEU A 205 -11.61 4.01 2.77
CA LEU A 205 -12.90 4.62 3.09
C LEU A 205 -13.08 5.97 2.38
N PHE A 206 -12.03 6.79 2.31
CA PHE A 206 -12.07 8.06 1.55
C PHE A 206 -12.16 7.83 0.03
N VAL A 207 -11.41 6.85 -0.51
CA VAL A 207 -11.50 6.47 -1.92
C VAL A 207 -12.92 6.02 -2.26
N TYR A 208 -13.48 5.10 -1.48
CA TYR A 208 -14.85 4.63 -1.61
C TYR A 208 -15.84 5.80 -1.63
N THR A 209 -15.75 6.72 -0.66
CA THR A 209 -16.66 7.86 -0.60
C THR A 209 -16.53 8.80 -1.80
N PHE A 210 -15.31 9.21 -2.15
CA PHE A 210 -15.10 10.29 -3.12
C PHE A 210 -15.05 9.85 -4.58
N VAL A 211 -14.77 8.58 -4.84
CA VAL A 211 -14.66 8.06 -6.20
C VAL A 211 -15.92 7.30 -6.63
N TYR A 212 -16.61 6.64 -5.70
CA TYR A 212 -17.72 5.74 -6.02
C TYR A 212 -19.09 6.24 -5.55
N VAL A 213 -19.15 6.93 -4.41
CA VAL A 213 -20.43 7.33 -3.79
C VAL A 213 -20.84 8.75 -4.14
N CYS A 214 -19.92 9.71 -4.00
CA CYS A 214 -20.13 11.10 -4.40
C CYS A 214 -20.18 11.21 -5.92
#